data_AF-A0A7S3IIS4-F1
#
_entry.id   AF-A0A7S3IIS4-F1
#
_cell.length_a   1.000
_cell.length_b   1.000
_cell.length_c   1.000
_cell.angle_alpha   90.00
_cell.angle_beta   90.00
_cell.angle_gamma   90.00
#
_symmetry.space_group_name_H-M   'P 1'
#
loop_
_entity.id
_entity.type
_entity.pdbx_description
1 polymer ?
#
loop_
_entity_poly.entity_id
_entity_poly.type
_entity_poly.pdbx_seq_one_letter_code
_entity_poly.pdbx_strand_id
1 'polypeptide(L)'
;MHVGWAIEGSIGTDQKVDALFLSADAAIAQRIESLNEHYSSTILMTGELNVLLSDPGQLSLRQIDQVYIRESGNTPQEVYSFDMKPIEPLAVTNDEDEDELQAMANEKAPREVGGFIKYEEDSEEEDESPGLNQKDMPFIEKVYTMDHDFVCISKQRNDEFENLYAKGLESYINGDWIGAQMAFTMCGDKVDKLIGDGPLNHMRDLMEKSKAMPPDDWKSGYDWDKKPQPPDDIFPMGEEDSESELQGE
;
A
#
# COMPACT_ATOMS: atom_id res chain seq x y z
N MET A 1 -2.36 -3.52 -8.22
CA MET A 1 -2.38 -3.10 -9.63
C MET A 1 -0.95 -3.07 -10.16
N HIS A 2 -0.78 -3.35 -11.44
CA HIS A 2 0.52 -3.44 -12.10
C HIS A 2 0.35 -3.14 -13.58
N VAL A 3 1.44 -2.76 -14.26
CA VAL A 3 1.49 -2.51 -15.70
C VAL A 3 2.53 -3.43 -16.32
N GLY A 4 2.20 -4.05 -17.44
CA GLY A 4 3.12 -4.95 -18.12
C GLY A 4 2.58 -5.41 -19.47
N TRP A 5 3.29 -6.36 -20.08
CA TRP A 5 2.98 -6.90 -21.40
C TRP A 5 2.04 -8.09 -21.27
N ALA A 6 0.96 -8.09 -22.03
CA ALA A 6 0.07 -9.23 -22.12
C ALA A 6 -0.27 -9.57 -23.57
N ILE A 7 -0.45 -10.86 -23.84
CA ILE A 7 -1.03 -11.34 -25.08
C ILE A 7 -2.53 -11.46 -24.85
N GLU A 8 -3.30 -10.63 -25.55
CA GLU A 8 -4.75 -10.74 -25.63
C GLU A 8 -5.14 -11.75 -26.70
N GLY A 9 -6.06 -12.65 -26.39
CA GLY A 9 -6.58 -13.56 -27.40
C GLY A 9 -7.72 -14.43 -26.92
N SER A 10 -8.34 -15.11 -27.88
CA SER A 10 -9.32 -16.14 -27.62
C SER A 10 -8.63 -17.46 -27.29
N ILE A 11 -8.87 -18.00 -26.10
CA ILE A 11 -8.38 -19.31 -25.66
C ILE A 11 -9.57 -20.22 -25.42
N GLY A 12 -9.48 -21.45 -25.91
CA GLY A 12 -10.51 -22.45 -25.66
C GLY A 12 -10.52 -23.58 -26.67
N THR A 13 -11.66 -24.24 -26.75
CA THR A 13 -11.96 -25.32 -27.69
C THR A 13 -13.08 -24.87 -28.63
N ASP A 14 -13.37 -25.66 -29.66
CA ASP A 14 -14.47 -25.38 -30.59
C ASP A 14 -15.85 -25.24 -29.89
N GLN A 15 -16.00 -25.84 -28.70
CA GLN A 15 -17.25 -25.80 -27.92
C GLN A 15 -17.33 -24.62 -26.94
N LYS A 16 -16.18 -24.06 -26.54
CA LYS A 16 -16.12 -22.95 -25.59
C LYS A 16 -14.83 -22.17 -25.81
N VAL A 17 -15.00 -20.90 -26.13
CA VAL A 17 -13.91 -19.94 -26.36
C VAL A 17 -14.12 -18.77 -25.41
N ASP A 18 -13.09 -18.44 -24.63
CA ASP A 18 -13.07 -17.30 -23.71
C ASP A 18 -11.99 -16.29 -24.19
N ALA A 19 -12.28 -14.99 -24.09
CA ALA A 19 -11.28 -13.96 -24.31
C ALA A 19 -10.45 -13.78 -23.03
N LEU A 20 -9.13 -13.97 -23.12
CA LEU A 20 -8.22 -13.96 -21.99
C LEU A 20 -6.94 -13.18 -22.32
N PHE A 21 -6.29 -12.70 -21.26
CA PHE A 21 -4.94 -12.17 -21.29
C PHE A 21 -3.98 -13.22 -20.73
N LEU A 22 -2.90 -13.51 -21.45
CA LEU A 22 -1.82 -14.38 -20.98
C LEU A 22 -0.55 -13.55 -20.76
N SER A 23 -0.07 -13.52 -19.53
CA SER A 23 1.11 -12.72 -19.14
C SER A 23 1.70 -13.19 -17.82
N ALA A 24 3.03 -13.07 -17.69
CA ALA A 24 3.71 -13.14 -16.38
C ALA A 24 3.37 -11.92 -15.50
N ASP A 25 3.19 -10.75 -16.12
CA ASP A 25 2.81 -9.50 -15.44
C ASP A 25 1.39 -9.58 -14.84
N ALA A 26 0.50 -10.35 -15.46
CA ALA A 26 -0.80 -10.65 -14.85
C ALA A 26 -0.66 -11.43 -13.52
N ALA A 27 0.34 -12.30 -13.41
CA ALA A 27 0.62 -13.01 -12.16
C ALA A 27 1.24 -12.08 -11.10
N ILE A 28 2.08 -11.12 -11.51
CA ILE A 28 2.57 -10.04 -10.62
C ILE A 28 1.38 -9.24 -10.07
N ALA A 29 0.46 -8.82 -10.94
CA ALA A 29 -0.73 -8.07 -10.54
C ALA A 29 -1.57 -8.84 -9.48
N GLN A 30 -1.75 -10.15 -9.69
CA GLN A 30 -2.43 -11.02 -8.74
C GLN A 30 -1.68 -11.12 -7.41
N ARG A 31 -0.35 -11.28 -7.46
CA ARG A 31 0.45 -11.37 -6.24
C ARG A 31 0.40 -10.09 -5.41
N ILE A 32 0.49 -8.92 -6.06
CA ILE A 32 0.37 -7.61 -5.41
C ILE A 32 -1.02 -7.42 -4.77
N GLU A 33 -2.08 -7.92 -5.40
CA GLU A 33 -3.43 -7.90 -4.82
C GLU A 33 -3.50 -8.75 -3.55
N SER A 34 -2.91 -9.96 -3.57
CA SER A 34 -2.89 -10.82 -2.38
C SER A 34 -2.10 -10.22 -1.21
N LEU A 35 -1.15 -9.31 -1.47
CA LEU A 35 -0.41 -8.60 -0.42
C LEU A 35 -1.28 -7.58 0.34
N ASN A 36 -2.43 -7.15 -0.21
CA ASN A 36 -3.35 -6.22 0.48
C ASN A 36 -3.71 -6.69 1.88
N GLU A 37 -3.94 -8.00 2.06
CA GLU A 37 -4.30 -8.60 3.36
C GLU A 37 -3.19 -8.40 4.39
N HIS A 38 -1.93 -8.59 3.98
CA HIS A 38 -0.78 -8.46 4.86
C HIS A 38 -0.50 -7.02 5.28
N TYR A 39 -0.68 -6.06 4.37
CA TYR A 39 -0.52 -4.64 4.66
C TYR A 39 -1.80 -3.96 5.14
N SER A 40 -2.91 -4.70 5.29
CA SER A 40 -4.24 -4.14 5.62
C SER A 40 -4.57 -2.89 4.78
N SER A 41 -4.29 -2.97 3.48
CA SER A 41 -4.44 -1.88 2.51
C SER A 41 -5.53 -2.24 1.49
N THR A 42 -6.21 -1.23 0.94
CA THR A 42 -7.27 -1.47 -0.05
C THR A 42 -6.71 -1.55 -1.47
N ILE A 43 -5.77 -0.67 -1.78
CA ILE A 43 -5.17 -0.55 -3.11
C ILE A 43 -3.65 -0.53 -2.96
N LEU A 44 -3.01 -1.53 -3.56
CA LEU A 44 -1.57 -1.58 -3.77
C LEU A 44 -1.22 -1.49 -5.25
N MET A 45 -0.08 -0.87 -5.54
CA MET A 45 0.43 -0.67 -6.89
C MET A 45 1.93 -0.95 -6.95
N THR A 46 2.42 -1.40 -8.10
CA THR A 46 3.86 -1.53 -8.35
C THR A 46 4.49 -0.20 -8.73
N GLY A 47 5.76 0.00 -8.42
CA GLY A 47 6.53 1.19 -8.83
C GLY A 47 6.51 1.45 -10.33
N GLU A 48 6.52 0.40 -11.16
CA GLU A 48 6.41 0.55 -12.62
C GLU A 48 5.12 1.25 -13.07
N LEU A 49 4.01 1.05 -12.36
CA LEU A 49 2.76 1.74 -12.63
C LEU A 49 2.79 3.17 -12.09
N ASN A 50 3.40 3.37 -10.92
CA ASN A 50 3.53 4.69 -10.30
C ASN A 50 4.21 5.70 -11.24
N VAL A 51 5.32 5.30 -11.89
CA VAL A 51 6.08 6.17 -12.81
C VAL A 51 5.25 6.62 -14.04
N LEU A 52 4.15 5.93 -14.35
CA LEU A 52 3.26 6.29 -15.46
C LEU A 52 2.13 7.25 -15.05
N LEU A 53 1.95 7.51 -13.76
CA LEU A 53 0.95 8.46 -13.26
C LEU A 53 1.42 9.90 -13.45
N SER A 54 0.48 10.84 -13.46
CA SER A 54 0.78 12.27 -13.40
C SER A 54 1.45 12.63 -12.07
N ASP A 55 2.14 13.77 -12.00
CA ASP A 55 2.83 14.20 -10.78
C ASP A 55 1.88 14.25 -9.55
N PRO A 56 0.64 14.79 -9.63
CA PRO A 56 -0.30 14.72 -8.51
C PRO A 56 -0.70 13.29 -8.15
N GLY A 57 -0.82 12.41 -9.15
CA GLY A 57 -1.11 11.00 -8.94
C GLY A 57 0.00 10.28 -8.19
N GLN A 58 1.26 10.56 -8.52
CA GLN A 58 2.41 10.00 -7.81
C GLN A 58 2.48 10.51 -6.36
N LEU A 59 2.23 11.81 -6.15
CA LEU A 59 2.19 12.43 -4.82
C LEU A 59 1.04 11.89 -3.95
N SER A 60 -0.07 11.46 -4.56
CA SER A 60 -1.18 10.83 -3.84
C SER A 60 -0.86 9.43 -3.30
N LEU A 61 0.29 8.86 -3.70
CA LEU A 61 0.73 7.53 -3.32
C LEU A 61 1.92 7.57 -2.39
N ARG A 62 1.96 6.60 -1.49
CA ARG A 62 3.09 6.39 -0.59
C ARG A 62 3.76 5.07 -0.92
N GLN A 63 5.08 5.08 -1.08
CA GLN A 63 5.85 3.84 -1.11
C GLN A 63 5.79 3.21 0.28
N ILE A 64 5.32 1.96 0.36
CA ILE A 64 5.15 1.25 1.62
C ILE A 64 6.20 0.18 1.85
N ASP A 65 6.71 -0.44 0.78
CA ASP A 65 7.69 -1.53 0.88
C ASP A 65 8.46 -1.70 -0.44
N GLN A 66 9.53 -2.49 -0.38
CA GLN A 66 10.20 -3.08 -1.52
C GLN A 66 10.32 -4.59 -1.28
N VAL A 67 9.76 -5.38 -2.19
CA VAL A 67 9.58 -6.82 -1.97
C VAL A 67 10.14 -7.65 -3.12
N TYR A 68 10.50 -8.89 -2.82
CA TYR A 68 10.73 -9.92 -3.82
C TYR A 68 9.53 -10.85 -3.89
N ILE A 69 9.07 -11.08 -5.11
CA ILE A 69 8.04 -12.06 -5.44
C ILE A 69 8.58 -12.94 -6.56
N ARG A 70 8.21 -14.22 -6.55
CA ARG A 70 8.67 -15.23 -7.50
C ARG A 70 8.37 -14.82 -8.95
N GLU A 71 7.22 -14.18 -9.17
CA GLU A 71 6.76 -13.76 -10.48
C GLU A 71 7.67 -12.68 -11.11
N SER A 72 8.30 -11.82 -10.29
CA SER A 72 9.26 -10.81 -10.75
C SER A 72 10.71 -11.32 -10.80
N GLY A 73 10.91 -12.62 -10.55
CA GLY A 73 12.23 -13.26 -10.55
C GLY A 73 13.12 -12.72 -9.44
N ASN A 74 14.24 -12.09 -9.81
CA ASN A 74 15.21 -11.50 -8.87
C ASN A 74 15.21 -9.97 -8.95
N THR A 75 14.16 -9.38 -9.52
CA THR A 75 13.95 -7.93 -9.58
C THR A 75 13.04 -7.53 -8.42
N PRO A 76 13.50 -6.65 -7.51
CA PRO A 76 12.65 -6.16 -6.43
C PRO A 76 11.51 -5.32 -7.01
N GLN A 77 10.34 -5.43 -6.38
CA GLN A 77 9.16 -4.67 -6.71
C GLN A 77 8.90 -3.64 -5.61
N GLU A 78 8.93 -2.37 -5.97
CA GLU A 78 8.45 -1.31 -5.09
C GLU A 78 6.93 -1.40 -5.00
N VAL A 79 6.40 -1.32 -3.78
CA VAL A 79 4.97 -1.38 -3.51
C VAL A 79 4.54 -0.03 -2.99
N TYR A 80 3.55 0.55 -3.67
CA TYR A 80 2.91 1.81 -3.33
C TYR A 80 1.49 1.55 -2.86
N SER A 81 0.99 2.37 -1.94
CA SER A 81 -0.40 2.33 -1.51
C SER A 81 -1.07 3.67 -1.72
N PHE A 82 -2.33 3.62 -2.16
CA PHE A 82 -3.25 4.74 -2.06
C PHE A 82 -4.01 4.60 -0.73
N ASP A 83 -3.73 5.52 0.17
CA ASP A 83 -4.24 5.43 1.53
C ASP A 83 -5.68 5.98 1.59
N MET A 84 -6.63 5.08 1.80
CA MET A 84 -8.05 5.42 1.88
C MET A 84 -8.51 5.48 3.33
N LYS A 85 -9.30 6.50 3.68
CA LYS A 85 -10.13 6.52 4.89
C LYS A 85 -11.53 6.00 4.55
N PRO A 86 -12.28 5.44 5.52
CA PRO A 86 -13.72 5.30 5.37
C PRO A 86 -14.31 6.65 4.97
N ILE A 87 -15.11 6.68 3.91
CA ILE A 87 -15.80 7.90 3.49
C ILE A 87 -16.72 8.29 4.65
N GLU A 88 -16.47 9.46 5.24
CA GLU A 88 -17.46 10.06 6.12
C GLU A 88 -18.71 10.33 5.26
N PRO A 89 -19.89 9.83 5.66
CA PRO A 89 -21.12 10.25 4.99
C PRO A 89 -21.15 11.77 5.01
N LEU A 90 -21.49 12.39 3.88
CA LEU A 90 -21.80 13.82 3.85
C LEU A 90 -22.71 14.10 5.05
N ALA A 91 -22.18 14.83 6.04
CA ALA A 91 -22.93 15.12 7.24
C ALA A 91 -24.14 15.93 6.78
N VAL A 92 -25.33 15.36 6.94
CA VAL A 92 -26.53 16.18 7.03
C VAL A 92 -26.30 16.97 8.31
N THR A 93 -25.90 18.23 8.19
CA THR A 93 -25.71 19.05 9.38
C THR A 93 -27.07 19.10 10.08
N ASN A 94 -27.11 18.79 11.38
CA ASN A 94 -28.35 18.82 12.16
C ASN A 94 -28.87 20.26 12.40
N ASP A 95 -28.28 21.25 11.71
CA ASP A 95 -28.61 22.67 11.79
C ASP A 95 -29.41 23.14 10.57
N GLU A 96 -29.74 22.26 9.62
CA GLU A 96 -30.62 22.57 8.50
C GLU A 96 -32.08 22.28 8.88
N ASP A 97 -32.93 23.32 8.77
CA ASP A 97 -34.36 23.24 9.05
C ASP A 97 -35.01 22.07 8.26
N GLU A 98 -36.00 21.38 8.86
CA GLU A 98 -36.69 20.23 8.25
C GLU A 98 -37.21 20.50 6.82
N ASP A 99 -37.43 21.77 6.46
CA ASP A 99 -37.85 22.22 5.14
C ASP A 99 -36.71 22.23 4.09
N GLU A 100 -35.44 22.47 4.47
CA GLU A 100 -34.26 22.37 3.58
C GLU A 100 -33.82 20.92 3.35
N LEU A 101 -33.94 20.08 4.39
CA LEU A 101 -33.83 18.62 4.30
C LEU A 101 -34.76 18.02 3.24
N GLN A 102 -35.99 18.53 3.15
CA GLN A 102 -36.99 18.08 2.18
C GLN A 102 -36.68 18.61 0.75
N ALA A 103 -36.01 19.75 0.63
CA ALA A 103 -35.52 20.28 -0.64
C ALA A 103 -34.31 19.48 -1.17
N MET A 104 -33.34 19.16 -0.30
CA MET A 104 -32.17 18.33 -0.66
C MET A 104 -32.49 16.84 -0.83
N ALA A 105 -33.52 16.32 -0.14
CA ALA A 105 -34.04 15.00 -0.40
C ALA A 105 -34.66 14.87 -1.81
N ASN A 106 -35.17 15.99 -2.36
CA ASN A 106 -35.70 16.07 -3.72
C ASN A 106 -34.62 16.38 -4.78
N GLU A 107 -33.45 16.90 -4.38
CA GLU A 107 -32.22 16.98 -5.19
C GLU A 107 -31.27 15.78 -4.99
N LYS A 108 -31.78 14.65 -4.50
CA LYS A 108 -31.20 13.34 -4.76
C LYS A 108 -31.37 12.96 -6.23
N ALA A 109 -30.84 13.78 -7.14
CA ALA A 109 -30.50 13.31 -8.46
C ALA A 109 -29.65 12.03 -8.26
N PRO A 110 -30.01 10.90 -8.89
CA PRO A 110 -29.17 9.72 -8.83
C PRO A 110 -27.79 10.12 -9.33
N ARG A 111 -26.83 10.20 -8.41
CA ARG A 111 -25.47 10.60 -8.74
C ARG A 111 -24.91 9.55 -9.69
N GLU A 112 -24.42 9.98 -10.85
CA GLU A 112 -23.75 9.08 -11.76
C GLU A 112 -22.41 8.68 -11.11
N VAL A 113 -22.21 7.37 -10.94
CA VAL A 113 -20.94 6.84 -10.42
C VAL A 113 -19.81 7.35 -11.31
N GLY A 114 -18.87 8.09 -10.74
CA GLY A 114 -17.74 8.70 -11.46
C GLY A 114 -18.02 10.09 -12.04
N GLY A 115 -19.11 10.75 -11.66
CA GLY A 115 -19.29 12.18 -11.93
C GLY A 115 -18.31 13.02 -11.11
N PHE A 116 -17.68 14.01 -11.74
CA PHE A 116 -16.80 14.96 -11.03
C PHE A 116 -17.64 15.88 -10.15
N ILE A 117 -17.34 15.91 -8.85
CA ILE A 117 -18.03 16.75 -7.86
C ILE A 117 -17.00 17.69 -7.26
N LYS A 118 -17.15 18.99 -7.44
CA LYS A 118 -16.22 19.96 -6.86
C LYS A 118 -16.38 19.98 -5.32
N TYR A 119 -15.28 19.86 -4.59
CA TYR A 119 -15.27 19.98 -3.14
C TYR A 119 -15.65 21.41 -2.69
N GLU A 120 -16.53 21.55 -1.69
CA GLU A 120 -17.15 22.85 -1.33
C GLU A 120 -16.15 23.90 -0.84
N GLU A 121 -15.02 23.50 -0.23
CA GLU A 121 -13.95 24.45 0.17
C GLU A 121 -13.24 25.10 -1.03
N ASP A 122 -13.36 24.56 -2.25
CA ASP A 122 -12.87 25.22 -3.47
C ASP A 122 -13.90 26.23 -4.05
N SER A 123 -15.05 26.41 -3.39
CA SER A 123 -16.02 27.42 -3.79
C SER A 123 -15.76 28.75 -3.07
N GLU A 124 -15.25 29.70 -3.84
CA GLU A 124 -15.30 31.15 -3.59
C GLU A 124 -14.13 31.87 -2.91
N GLU A 125 -12.91 31.36 -2.99
CA GLU A 125 -11.76 32.26 -3.10
C GLU A 125 -11.03 31.95 -4.42
N GLU A 126 -11.12 32.87 -5.37
CA GLU A 126 -10.12 32.98 -6.44
C GLU A 126 -8.78 33.25 -5.75
N ASP A 127 -8.15 32.21 -5.22
CA ASP A 127 -6.79 32.30 -4.75
C ASP A 127 -5.95 32.60 -6.00
N GLU A 128 -5.68 33.90 -6.21
CA GLU A 128 -4.66 34.46 -7.09
C GLU A 128 -3.26 34.03 -6.61
N SER A 129 -3.08 32.74 -6.36
CA SER A 129 -1.78 32.12 -6.18
C SER A 129 -1.03 32.28 -7.50
N PRO A 130 0.07 33.05 -7.52
CA PRO A 130 0.71 33.44 -8.76
C PRO A 130 1.49 32.24 -9.32
N GLY A 131 0.85 31.43 -10.15
CA GLY A 131 1.58 30.38 -10.88
C GLY A 131 0.77 29.34 -11.65
N LEU A 132 -0.48 29.06 -11.29
CA LEU A 132 -1.24 27.95 -11.91
C LEU A 132 -2.68 28.40 -12.23
N ASN A 133 -2.93 28.71 -13.50
CA ASN A 133 -4.29 28.90 -14.00
C ASN A 133 -5.06 27.58 -13.89
N GLN A 134 -6.02 27.51 -12.97
CA GLN A 134 -6.92 26.35 -12.78
C GLN A 134 -7.68 25.97 -14.07
N LYS A 135 -7.85 26.91 -15.01
CA LYS A 135 -8.44 26.66 -16.34
C LYS A 135 -7.55 25.82 -17.26
N ASP A 136 -6.23 25.88 -17.09
CA ASP A 136 -5.26 25.23 -17.98
C ASP A 136 -4.82 23.83 -17.48
N MET A 137 -5.20 23.43 -16.25
CA MET A 137 -4.90 22.09 -15.74
C MET A 137 -5.65 20.98 -16.51
N PRO A 138 -4.98 19.87 -16.86
CA PRO A 138 -5.61 18.65 -17.35
C PRO A 138 -6.72 18.18 -16.41
N PHE A 139 -7.78 17.59 -16.99
CA PHE A 139 -8.92 17.10 -16.21
C PHE A 139 -8.51 16.13 -15.09
N ILE A 140 -7.56 15.24 -15.35
CA ILE A 140 -7.11 14.25 -14.35
C ILE A 140 -6.43 14.89 -13.14
N GLU A 141 -5.73 16.01 -13.31
CA GLU A 141 -5.07 16.70 -12.18
C GLU A 141 -6.11 17.37 -11.29
N LYS A 142 -7.19 17.91 -11.89
CA LYS A 142 -8.32 18.47 -11.14
C LYS A 142 -9.01 17.41 -10.29
N VAL A 143 -9.06 16.16 -10.74
CA VAL A 143 -9.66 15.07 -9.97
C VAL A 143 -8.90 14.86 -8.65
N TYR A 144 -7.57 14.88 -8.66
CA TYR A 144 -6.79 14.67 -7.43
C TYR A 144 -6.95 15.78 -6.40
N THR A 145 -7.16 17.02 -6.83
CA THR A 145 -7.16 18.18 -5.92
C THR A 145 -8.55 18.72 -5.60
N MET A 146 -9.51 18.60 -6.53
CA MET A 146 -10.79 19.28 -6.45
C MET A 146 -11.98 18.32 -6.34
N ASP A 147 -11.82 17.04 -6.70
CA ASP A 147 -12.94 16.11 -6.66
C ASP A 147 -13.24 15.71 -5.20
N HIS A 148 -14.49 15.87 -4.81
CA HIS A 148 -14.94 15.65 -3.44
C HIS A 148 -14.65 14.23 -2.97
N ASP A 149 -14.90 13.22 -3.81
CA ASP A 149 -14.70 11.83 -3.41
C ASP A 149 -13.22 11.53 -3.23
N PHE A 150 -12.35 12.05 -4.10
CA PHE A 150 -10.90 11.93 -3.95
C PHE A 150 -10.40 12.64 -2.68
N VAL A 151 -10.81 13.88 -2.45
CA VAL A 151 -10.37 14.66 -1.28
C VAL A 151 -10.80 13.97 0.02
N CYS A 152 -12.07 13.56 0.13
CA CYS A 152 -12.59 12.91 1.33
C CYS A 152 -12.01 11.52 1.60
N ILE A 153 -11.79 10.73 0.54
CA ILE A 153 -11.28 9.37 0.71
C ILE A 153 -9.76 9.37 0.92
N SER A 154 -9.06 10.37 0.37
CA SER A 154 -7.62 10.51 0.54
C SER A 154 -7.29 10.67 2.02
N LYS A 155 -6.42 9.81 2.54
CA LYS A 155 -5.94 9.93 3.90
C LYS A 155 -4.96 11.10 3.96
N GLN A 156 -5.44 12.28 4.34
CA GLN A 156 -4.53 13.39 4.66
C GLN A 156 -3.62 12.98 5.83
N ARG A 157 -2.31 12.93 5.56
CA ARG A 157 -1.25 12.64 6.51
C ARG A 157 -0.45 13.91 6.75
N ASN A 158 0.20 13.99 7.91
CA ASN A 158 1.13 15.07 8.18
C ASN A 158 2.41 14.85 7.34
N ASP A 159 2.92 15.88 6.67
CA ASP A 159 4.20 15.85 5.96
C ASP A 159 5.34 15.29 6.84
N GLU A 160 5.32 15.58 8.14
CA GLU A 160 6.30 15.03 9.08
C GLU A 160 6.20 13.51 9.21
N PHE A 161 5.01 12.93 9.13
CA PHE A 161 4.80 11.49 9.15
C PHE A 161 5.38 10.87 7.87
N GLU A 162 5.08 11.44 6.71
CA GLU A 162 5.54 10.91 5.42
C GLU A 162 7.06 10.92 5.33
N ASN A 163 7.69 12.03 5.75
CA ASN A 163 9.14 12.16 5.78
C ASN A 163 9.80 11.17 6.75
N LEU A 164 9.19 10.92 7.92
CA LEU A 164 9.71 9.93 8.87
C LEU A 164 9.54 8.50 8.35
N TYR A 165 8.40 8.22 7.72
CA TYR A 165 8.12 6.91 7.16
C TYR A 165 9.06 6.59 6.00
N ALA A 166 9.27 7.54 5.09
CA ALA A 166 10.22 7.40 3.98
C ALA A 166 11.65 7.14 4.46
N LYS A 167 12.11 7.85 5.49
CA LYS A 167 13.43 7.60 6.12
C LYS A 167 13.53 6.22 6.76
N GLY A 168 12.45 5.78 7.43
CA GLY A 168 12.38 4.44 8.01
C GLY A 168 12.44 3.36 6.94
N LEU A 169 11.73 3.57 5.83
CA LEU A 169 11.71 2.66 4.69
C LEU A 169 13.09 2.59 4.01
N GLU A 170 13.73 3.74 3.78
CA GLU A 170 15.10 3.79 3.24
C GLU A 170 16.09 3.05 4.14
N SER A 171 16.01 3.24 5.46
CA SER A 171 16.86 2.54 6.43
C SER A 171 16.62 1.02 6.39
N TYR A 172 15.36 0.61 6.27
CA TYR A 172 14.97 -0.79 6.13
C TYR A 172 15.53 -1.42 4.85
N ILE A 173 15.37 -0.76 3.70
CA ILE A 173 15.90 -1.19 2.40
C ILE A 173 17.43 -1.34 2.47
N ASN A 174 18.11 -0.39 3.09
CA ASN A 174 19.56 -0.41 3.29
C ASN A 174 20.05 -1.47 4.29
N GLY A 175 19.15 -2.13 5.02
CA GLY A 175 19.48 -3.16 6.01
C GLY A 175 19.75 -2.64 7.42
N ASP A 176 19.59 -1.35 7.69
CA ASP A 176 19.61 -0.79 9.05
C ASP A 176 18.22 -0.91 9.70
N TRP A 177 17.90 -2.14 10.14
CA TRP A 177 16.61 -2.46 10.74
C TRP A 177 16.41 -1.84 12.12
N ILE A 178 17.50 -1.52 12.83
CA ILE A 178 17.44 -0.81 14.12
C ILE A 178 17.00 0.64 13.88
N GLY A 179 17.64 1.33 12.93
CA GLY A 179 17.24 2.67 12.52
C GLY A 179 15.80 2.72 11.99
N ALA A 180 15.43 1.73 11.16
CA ALA A 180 14.08 1.58 10.65
C ALA A 180 13.04 1.37 11.76
N GLN A 181 13.31 0.48 12.73
CA GLN A 181 12.40 0.22 13.85
C GLN A 181 12.15 1.49 14.68
N MET A 182 13.20 2.26 14.97
CA MET A 182 13.07 3.54 15.67
C MET A 182 12.21 4.53 14.89
N ALA A 183 12.47 4.69 13.59
CA ALA A 183 11.69 5.58 12.72
C ALA A 183 10.21 5.17 12.66
N PHE A 184 9.91 3.88 12.47
CA PHE A 184 8.53 3.37 12.44
C PHE A 184 7.83 3.48 13.81
N THR A 185 8.56 3.38 14.91
CA THR A 185 7.99 3.59 16.25
C THR A 185 7.59 5.06 16.43
N MET A 186 8.48 5.99 16.03
CA MET A 186 8.17 7.43 16.06
C MET A 186 7.00 7.79 15.13
N CYS A 187 6.88 7.13 13.97
CA CYS A 187 5.73 7.29 13.09
C CYS A 187 4.43 6.88 13.80
N GLY A 188 4.47 5.77 14.55
CA GLY A 188 3.31 5.25 15.28
C GLY A 188 2.75 6.21 16.33
N ASP A 189 3.60 7.03 16.95
CA ASP A 189 3.16 8.04 17.91
C ASP A 189 2.43 9.23 17.25
N LYS A 190 2.67 9.45 15.95
CA LYS A 190 2.04 10.53 15.16
C LYS A 190 0.78 10.10 14.42
N VAL A 191 0.52 8.79 14.32
CA VAL A 191 -0.67 8.27 13.62
C VAL A 191 -1.89 8.40 14.53
N ASP A 192 -3.00 8.83 13.94
CA ASP A 192 -4.29 8.78 14.60
C ASP A 192 -4.68 7.32 14.89
N LYS A 193 -4.78 6.99 16.18
CA LYS A 193 -5.11 5.65 16.69
C LYS A 193 -6.51 5.19 16.26
N LEU A 194 -7.40 6.11 15.90
CA LEU A 194 -8.76 5.80 15.47
C LEU A 194 -8.79 5.21 14.05
N ILE A 195 -7.91 5.70 13.17
CA ILE A 195 -7.84 5.31 11.76
C ILE A 195 -6.81 4.19 11.57
N GLY A 196 -5.72 4.22 12.34
CA GLY A 196 -4.62 3.27 12.22
C GLY A 196 -3.86 3.39 10.90
N ASP A 197 -2.84 2.55 10.72
CA ASP A 197 -2.06 2.47 9.48
C ASP A 197 -1.61 1.03 9.25
N GLY A 198 -2.24 0.36 8.28
CA GLY A 198 -1.95 -1.03 7.95
C GLY A 198 -0.47 -1.26 7.60
N PRO A 199 0.09 -0.54 6.61
CA PRO A 199 1.49 -0.71 6.23
C PRO A 199 2.51 -0.45 7.35
N LEU A 200 2.28 0.58 8.18
CA LEU A 200 3.16 0.87 9.32
C LEU A 200 3.08 -0.24 10.37
N ASN A 201 1.88 -0.72 10.68
CA ASN A 201 1.70 -1.80 11.65
C ASN A 201 2.37 -3.08 11.15
N HIS A 202 2.23 -3.39 9.86
CA HIS A 202 2.94 -4.50 9.24
C HIS A 202 4.47 -4.41 9.43
N MET A 203 5.05 -3.24 9.15
CA MET A 203 6.48 -3.01 9.33
C MET A 203 6.93 -3.15 10.79
N ARG A 204 6.14 -2.61 11.73
CA ARG A 204 6.45 -2.74 13.17
C ARG A 204 6.39 -4.20 13.62
N ASP A 205 5.38 -4.95 13.21
CA ASP A 205 5.24 -6.37 13.52
C ASP A 205 6.39 -7.19 12.92
N LEU A 206 6.81 -6.87 11.69
CA LEU A 206 7.95 -7.50 11.04
C LEU A 206 9.25 -7.25 11.83
N MET A 207 9.48 -6.00 12.24
CA MET A 207 10.66 -5.62 13.04
C MET A 207 10.66 -6.26 14.42
N GLU A 208 9.49 -6.39 15.07
CA GLU A 208 9.38 -7.05 16.37
C GLU A 208 9.67 -8.56 16.27
N LYS A 209 9.09 -9.24 15.26
CA LYS A 209 9.30 -10.68 15.04
C LYS A 209 10.74 -11.02 14.69
N SER A 210 11.40 -10.17 13.91
CA SER A 210 12.80 -10.31 13.51
C SER A 210 13.81 -9.80 14.54
N LYS A 211 13.34 -9.21 15.65
CA LYS A 211 14.18 -8.54 16.66
C LYS A 211 15.10 -7.45 16.05
N ALA A 212 14.58 -6.74 15.05
CA ALA A 212 15.28 -5.69 14.29
C ALA A 212 16.60 -6.15 13.67
N MET A 213 16.67 -7.40 13.22
CA MET A 213 17.80 -7.93 12.46
C MET A 213 17.33 -8.36 11.07
N PRO A 214 17.99 -7.89 9.99
CA PRO A 214 17.73 -8.38 8.65
C PRO A 214 18.13 -9.86 8.54
N PRO A 215 17.48 -10.65 7.68
CA PRO A 215 17.94 -11.98 7.31
C PRO A 215 19.38 -11.96 6.75
N ASP A 216 20.12 -13.06 6.92
CA ASP A 216 21.51 -13.17 6.43
C ASP A 216 21.65 -12.95 4.92
N ASP A 217 20.59 -13.21 4.16
CA ASP A 217 20.51 -13.02 2.72
C ASP A 217 19.73 -11.76 2.31
N TRP A 218 19.66 -10.78 3.21
CA TRP A 218 19.07 -9.48 2.93
C TRP A 218 19.77 -8.79 1.76
N LYS A 219 18.97 -8.41 0.78
CA LYS A 219 19.41 -7.60 -0.36
C LYS A 219 18.89 -6.18 -0.16
N SER A 220 17.61 -6.00 -0.43
CA SER A 220 16.96 -4.69 -0.40
C SER A 220 15.45 -4.77 -0.17
N GLY A 221 14.95 -5.96 0.21
CA GLY A 221 13.52 -6.22 0.28
C GLY A 221 13.19 -7.60 0.82
N TYR A 222 12.02 -7.74 1.44
CA TYR A 222 11.55 -9.01 1.98
C TYR A 222 11.11 -9.95 0.86
N ASP A 223 11.52 -11.21 0.96
CA ASP A 223 11.14 -12.24 -0.01
C ASP A 223 9.92 -13.01 0.50
N TRP A 224 8.78 -12.75 -0.15
CA TRP A 224 7.47 -13.33 0.23
C TRP A 224 7.33 -14.81 -0.13
N ASP A 225 8.27 -15.39 -0.87
CA ASP A 225 8.24 -16.80 -1.28
C ASP A 225 9.20 -17.68 -0.47
N LYS A 226 10.06 -17.08 0.37
CA LYS A 226 10.86 -17.84 1.33
C LYS A 226 9.97 -18.44 2.41
N LYS A 227 9.97 -19.78 2.47
CA LYS A 227 9.35 -20.49 3.58
C LYS A 227 10.15 -20.23 4.86
N PRO A 228 9.48 -20.02 6.01
CA PRO A 228 10.19 -19.93 7.29
C PRO A 228 10.96 -21.24 7.51
N GLN A 229 12.28 -21.15 7.72
CA GLN A 229 13.05 -22.32 8.10
C GLN A 229 12.65 -22.70 9.53
N PRO A 230 12.40 -23.99 9.82
CA PRO A 230 12.26 -24.43 11.20
C PRO A 230 13.56 -24.07 11.95
N PRO A 231 13.49 -23.70 13.24
CA PRO A 231 14.68 -23.49 14.04
C PRO A 231 15.58 -24.72 13.92
N ASP A 232 16.89 -24.52 13.74
CA ASP A 232 17.84 -25.63 13.82
C ASP A 232 17.61 -26.34 15.16
N ASP A 233 17.25 -27.61 15.12
CA ASP A 233 16.99 -28.42 16.31
C ASP A 233 18.21 -28.35 17.24
N ILE A 234 18.11 -27.52 18.29
CA ILE A 234 19.06 -27.51 19.41
C ILE A 234 18.70 -28.70 20.32
N PHE A 235 18.72 -29.90 19.77
CA PHE A 235 18.88 -31.11 20.56
C PHE A 235 20.32 -31.54 20.36
N PRO A 236 21.22 -31.33 21.35
CA PRO A 236 22.46 -32.07 21.33
C PRO A 236 22.05 -33.54 21.42
N MET A 237 22.16 -34.25 20.30
CA MET A 237 22.21 -35.71 20.30
C MET A 237 23.40 -36.05 21.18
N GLY A 238 23.12 -36.33 22.45
CA GLY A 238 24.10 -36.81 23.40
C GLY A 238 24.80 -37.99 22.74
N GLU A 239 26.12 -37.90 22.66
CA GLU A 239 26.97 -39.04 22.33
C GLU A 239 26.51 -40.21 23.21
N GLU A 240 25.99 -41.26 22.58
CA GLU A 240 25.73 -42.52 23.27
C GLU A 240 27.09 -43.00 23.81
N ASP A 241 27.17 -43.05 25.15
CA ASP A 241 28.31 -43.54 25.90
C ASP A 241 28.81 -44.86 25.32
N SER A 242 30.06 -44.84 24.84
CA SER A 242 30.82 -46.01 24.43
C SER A 242 30.86 -47.05 25.55
N GLU A 243 30.56 -48.30 25.19
CA GLU A 243 30.63 -49.50 26.02
C GLU A 243 31.89 -49.53 26.90
N SER A 244 31.69 -49.77 28.19
CA SER A 244 32.74 -50.03 29.15
C SER A 244 33.29 -51.46 28.96
N GLU A 245 34.37 -51.60 28.18
CA GLU A 245 35.27 -52.75 28.31
C GLU A 245 36.09 -52.62 29.60
N LEU A 246 35.60 -53.21 30.69
CA LEU A 246 36.39 -53.51 31.87
C LEU A 246 37.23 -54.78 31.61
N GLN A 247 38.48 -54.59 31.19
CA GLN A 247 39.56 -55.56 31.39
C GLN A 247 40.22 -55.28 32.75
N GLY A 248 40.39 -56.30 33.59
CA GLY A 248 41.24 -56.19 34.78
C GLY A 248 41.10 -57.33 35.80
N GLU A 249 41.92 -58.37 35.59
CA GLU A 249 42.50 -59.35 36.56
C GLU A 249 41.60 -60.35 37.32
#